data_AF-A0A5N6Q5H5-F1
#
_entry.id   AF-A0A5N6Q5H5-F1
#
_cell.length_a   1.000
_cell.length_b   1.000
_cell.length_c   1.000
_cell.angle_alpha   90.00
_cell.angle_beta   90.00
_cell.angle_gamma   90.00
#
_symmetry.space_group_name_H-M   'P 1'
#
loop_
_entity.id
_entity.type
_entity.pdbx_description
1 polymer ?
#
loop_
_entity_poly.entity_id
_entity_poly.type
_entity_poly.pdbx_seq_one_letter_code
_entity_poly.pdbx_strand_id
1 'polypeptide(L)'
;MAITMFPKITVMLATFIFHLTIHQPSSVSASDPDPVQDYCLPSPHTHHCKNSSSITVDDFIFSGIKHPGNFTNKFSGVPVSATIFPALNTLGMSLVRADFEAGGINVPHYHPRATEVAYVLQGKLYSGFVDTQNKVFAKVIEKGEIMVFPRGLLHFQMNVGDSPATVIGSFDSQNPGSVKLPVALFGSGIDDELLEKAFGLKGKEISKLKKRFGIENED
;
A
#
# COMPACT_ATOMS: atom_id res chain seq x y z
N MET A 1 18.27 70.02 -0.20
CA MET A 1 17.22 69.31 -0.97
C MET A 1 17.47 67.82 -0.81
N ALA A 2 17.05 67.24 0.32
CA ALA A 2 17.25 65.83 0.63
C ALA A 2 15.92 65.12 0.41
N ILE A 3 15.78 64.45 -0.74
CA ILE A 3 14.56 63.73 -1.10
C ILE A 3 14.54 62.43 -0.27
N THR A 4 13.45 62.27 0.47
CA THR A 4 13.11 61.15 1.35
C THR A 4 13.02 59.82 0.57
N MET A 5 14.16 59.15 0.36
CA MET A 5 14.23 57.83 -0.29
C MET A 5 13.88 56.64 0.63
N PHE A 6 13.70 56.85 1.93
CA PHE A 6 13.49 55.78 2.91
C PHE A 6 12.21 54.93 2.78
N PRO A 7 11.02 55.45 2.38
CA PRO A 7 9.80 54.65 2.44
C PRO A 7 9.74 53.56 1.36
N LYS A 8 10.33 53.81 0.19
CA LYS A 8 10.25 52.87 -0.96
C LYS A 8 11.11 51.63 -0.77
N ILE A 9 12.26 51.76 -0.12
CA ILE A 9 13.17 50.64 0.15
C ILE A 9 12.56 49.70 1.20
N THR A 10 11.94 50.25 2.26
CA THR A 10 11.27 49.45 3.29
C THR A 10 10.08 48.68 2.73
N VAL A 11 9.29 49.29 1.85
CA VAL A 11 8.16 48.62 1.18
C VAL A 11 8.63 47.54 0.20
N MET A 12 9.71 47.78 -0.57
CA MET A 12 10.32 46.76 -1.42
C MET A 12 10.89 45.59 -0.61
N LEU A 13 11.56 45.86 0.50
CA LEU A 13 12.13 44.81 1.34
C LEU A 13 11.04 43.99 2.02
N ALA A 14 9.97 44.64 2.51
CA ALA A 14 8.82 43.95 3.10
C ALA A 14 8.07 43.09 2.09
N THR A 15 7.88 43.57 0.86
CA THR A 15 7.25 42.78 -0.22
C THR A 15 8.13 41.61 -0.67
N PHE A 16 9.45 41.79 -0.75
CA PHE A 16 10.40 40.71 -1.06
C PHE A 16 10.43 39.63 0.04
N ILE A 17 10.43 40.02 1.32
CA ILE A 17 10.33 39.08 2.45
C ILE A 17 8.98 38.33 2.43
N PHE A 18 7.88 39.03 2.14
CA PHE A 18 6.55 38.41 2.03
C PHE A 18 6.47 37.39 0.88
N HIS A 19 7.13 37.65 -0.26
CA HIS A 19 7.25 36.69 -1.36
C HIS A 19 8.16 35.49 -1.03
N LEU A 20 9.23 35.70 -0.26
CA LEU A 20 10.09 34.60 0.21
C LEU A 20 9.34 33.67 1.19
N THR A 21 8.44 34.20 2.02
CA THR A 21 7.64 33.38 2.95
C THR A 21 6.51 32.59 2.28
N ILE A 22 6.04 33.01 1.11
CA ILE A 22 4.96 32.33 0.36
C ILE A 22 5.52 31.19 -0.52
N HIS A 23 6.78 31.27 -0.92
CA HIS A 23 7.48 30.22 -1.67
C HIS A 23 8.32 29.31 -0.75
N GLN A 24 7.72 28.72 0.28
CA GLN A 24 8.30 27.47 0.80
C GLN A 24 7.93 26.36 -0.18
N PRO A 25 8.89 25.75 -0.90
CA PRO A 25 8.59 24.59 -1.71
C PRO A 25 8.06 23.51 -0.78
N SER A 26 6.79 23.16 -0.92
CA SER A 26 6.23 22.01 -0.23
C SER A 26 7.00 20.80 -0.72
N SER A 27 7.77 20.16 0.16
CA SER A 27 8.44 18.90 -0.16
C SER A 27 7.37 17.88 -0.54
N VAL A 28 7.23 17.61 -1.84
CA VAL A 28 6.40 16.50 -2.31
C VAL A 28 7.21 15.24 -2.05
N SER A 29 6.85 14.48 -1.01
CA SER A 29 7.50 13.20 -0.74
C SER A 29 6.96 12.18 -1.74
N ALA A 30 7.82 11.76 -2.66
CA ALA A 30 7.46 10.73 -3.64
C ALA A 30 7.38 9.33 -3.00
N SER A 31 8.01 9.11 -1.85
CA SER A 31 8.04 7.85 -1.08
C SER A 31 7.96 8.14 0.42
N ASP A 32 8.03 7.09 1.25
CA ASP A 32 8.30 7.25 2.68
C ASP A 32 9.57 8.10 2.87
N PRO A 33 9.60 9.03 3.85
CA PRO A 33 10.79 9.83 4.13
C PRO A 33 11.95 8.98 4.65
N ASP A 34 13.18 9.38 4.32
CA ASP A 34 14.38 8.76 4.89
C ASP A 34 14.42 8.94 6.42
N PRO A 35 14.92 7.94 7.17
CA PRO A 35 15.05 8.04 8.61
C PRO A 35 16.11 9.08 8.99
N VAL A 36 15.84 9.85 10.05
CA VAL A 36 16.77 10.87 10.60
C VAL A 36 17.58 10.36 11.80
N GLN A 37 17.38 9.10 12.18
CA GLN A 37 18.15 8.35 13.18
C GLN A 37 18.12 6.86 12.84
N ASP A 38 18.99 6.06 13.47
CA ASP A 38 19.15 4.63 13.14
C ASP A 38 17.85 3.81 13.23
N TYR A 39 16.98 4.12 14.19
CA TYR A 39 15.67 3.48 14.36
C TYR A 39 14.70 4.38 15.13
N CYS A 40 13.39 4.20 14.91
CA CYS A 40 12.35 4.91 15.65
C CYS A 40 11.14 4.02 15.90
N LEU A 41 11.09 3.32 17.03
CA LEU A 41 9.90 2.56 17.41
C LEU A 41 8.86 3.50 18.01
N PRO A 42 7.59 3.49 17.54
CA PRO A 42 6.56 4.38 18.06
C PRO A 42 6.28 4.11 19.54
N SER A 43 6.16 5.19 20.32
CA SER A 43 5.67 5.14 21.69
C SER A 43 4.13 5.09 21.70
N PRO A 44 3.49 4.27 22.55
CA PRO A 44 2.02 4.12 22.55
C PRO A 44 1.23 5.41 22.86
N HIS A 45 1.86 6.38 23.52
CA HIS A 45 1.17 7.55 24.08
C HIS A 45 1.75 8.89 23.62
N THR A 46 2.75 8.87 22.74
CA THR A 46 3.38 10.08 22.24
C THR A 46 3.64 9.97 20.74
N HIS A 47 3.74 11.10 20.05
CA HIS A 47 4.19 11.15 18.66
C HIS A 47 5.72 10.96 18.53
N HIS A 48 6.39 10.49 19.59
CA HIS A 48 7.84 10.33 19.66
C HIS A 48 8.25 8.85 19.60
N CYS A 49 9.51 8.61 19.24
CA CYS A 49 10.12 7.30 19.33
C CYS A 49 10.31 6.87 20.80
N LYS A 50 10.26 5.57 21.08
CA LYS A 50 10.65 4.98 22.37
C LYS A 50 12.10 5.36 22.73
N ASN A 51 12.40 5.43 24.03
CA ASN A 51 13.76 5.65 24.50
C ASN A 51 14.65 4.43 24.20
N SER A 52 15.86 4.67 23.69
CA SER A 52 16.90 3.64 23.47
C SER A 52 17.11 2.68 24.65
N SER A 53 17.03 3.17 25.89
CA SER A 53 17.20 2.34 27.10
C SER A 53 16.09 1.32 27.34
N SER A 54 14.94 1.47 26.66
CA SER A 54 13.79 0.58 26.75
C SER A 54 13.68 -0.41 25.59
N ILE A 55 14.58 -0.30 24.61
CA ILE A 55 14.57 -1.12 23.39
C ILE A 55 15.49 -2.31 23.57
N THR A 56 15.03 -3.49 23.16
CA THR A 56 15.82 -4.73 23.18
C THR A 56 15.90 -5.35 21.79
N VAL A 57 16.68 -6.43 21.64
CA VAL A 57 16.74 -7.19 20.38
C VAL A 57 15.37 -7.76 19.98
N ASP A 58 14.52 -8.08 20.95
CA ASP A 58 13.20 -8.68 20.69
C ASP A 58 12.27 -7.68 19.98
N ASP A 59 12.45 -6.38 20.20
CA ASP A 59 11.72 -5.33 19.47
C ASP A 59 12.02 -5.36 17.96
N PHE A 60 13.15 -5.93 17.53
CA PHE A 60 13.59 -6.03 16.13
C PHE A 60 13.37 -7.41 15.51
N ILE A 61 12.67 -8.32 16.17
CA ILE A 61 12.39 -9.67 15.66
C ILE A 61 10.89 -9.86 15.49
N PHE A 62 10.47 -10.18 14.26
CA PHE A 62 9.08 -10.52 13.96
C PHE A 62 8.92 -12.01 13.64
N SER A 63 8.10 -12.71 14.42
CA SER A 63 7.83 -14.15 14.25
C SER A 63 6.45 -14.46 13.63
N GLY A 64 5.63 -13.45 13.33
CA GLY A 64 4.22 -13.62 12.97
C GLY A 64 3.94 -14.28 11.62
N ILE A 65 4.95 -14.45 10.75
CA ILE A 65 4.83 -15.08 9.43
C ILE A 65 5.58 -16.42 9.31
N LYS A 66 5.97 -17.04 10.44
CA LYS A 66 6.59 -18.38 10.44
C LYS A 66 5.68 -19.45 9.82
N HIS A 67 4.37 -19.29 9.97
CA HIS A 67 3.36 -20.22 9.48
C HIS A 67 2.33 -19.49 8.62
N PRO A 68 1.54 -20.23 7.81
CA PRO A 68 0.40 -19.65 7.10
C PRO A 68 -0.57 -18.95 8.05
N GLY A 69 -1.17 -17.86 7.58
CA GLY A 69 -2.24 -17.19 8.30
C GLY A 69 -3.57 -17.92 8.21
N ASN A 70 -4.62 -17.29 8.74
CA ASN A 70 -5.98 -17.79 8.62
C ASN A 70 -6.50 -17.58 7.20
N PHE A 71 -7.01 -18.65 6.59
CA PHE A 71 -7.58 -18.60 5.24
C PHE A 71 -8.99 -18.03 5.25
N THR A 72 -9.30 -17.20 4.25
CA THR A 72 -10.65 -16.77 3.91
C THR A 72 -10.80 -16.94 2.40
N ASN A 73 -11.78 -17.73 1.97
CA ASN A 73 -11.98 -18.04 0.55
C ASN A 73 -10.69 -18.52 -0.16
N LYS A 74 -9.99 -19.51 0.44
CA LYS A 74 -8.78 -20.14 -0.12
C LYS A 74 -7.53 -19.25 -0.19
N PHE A 75 -7.57 -18.06 0.39
CA PHE A 75 -6.44 -17.12 0.43
C PHE A 75 -6.18 -16.63 1.86
N SER A 76 -4.91 -16.42 2.22
CA SER A 76 -4.51 -15.74 3.44
C SER A 76 -3.43 -14.71 3.12
N GLY A 77 -3.52 -13.53 3.74
CA GLY A 77 -2.50 -12.49 3.65
C GLY A 77 -2.18 -11.96 5.04
N VAL A 78 -0.94 -12.14 5.49
CA VAL A 78 -0.46 -11.70 6.81
C VAL A 78 0.50 -10.52 6.59
N PRO A 79 0.05 -9.27 6.84
CA PRO A 79 0.89 -8.09 6.65
C PRO A 79 1.93 -7.96 7.77
N VAL A 80 3.09 -7.43 7.41
CA VAL A 80 4.18 -7.04 8.31
C VAL A 80 4.51 -5.57 8.02
N SER A 81 3.56 -4.69 8.37
CA SER A 81 3.69 -3.23 8.25
C SER A 81 4.18 -2.61 9.56
N ALA A 82 4.52 -1.32 9.58
CA ALA A 82 4.90 -0.61 10.81
C ALA A 82 3.82 -0.62 11.91
N THR A 83 2.56 -0.88 11.57
CA THR A 83 1.49 -1.05 12.57
C THR A 83 1.55 -2.41 13.26
N ILE A 84 2.01 -3.46 12.55
CA ILE A 84 2.08 -4.84 13.06
C ILE A 84 3.47 -5.14 13.64
N PHE A 85 4.52 -4.62 13.01
CA PHE A 85 5.91 -4.73 13.42
C PHE A 85 6.52 -3.32 13.57
N PRO A 86 6.42 -2.71 14.77
CA PRO A 86 6.77 -1.30 14.99
C PRO A 86 8.21 -0.91 14.67
N ALA A 87 9.15 -1.87 14.64
CA ALA A 87 10.54 -1.61 14.25
C ALA A 87 10.69 -1.14 12.79
N LEU A 88 9.70 -1.37 11.93
CA LEU A 88 9.69 -0.88 10.55
C LEU A 88 9.37 0.62 10.43
N ASN A 89 8.94 1.26 11.51
CA ASN A 89 8.62 2.68 11.48
C ASN A 89 9.86 3.51 11.13
N THR A 90 9.69 4.46 10.22
CA THR A 90 10.72 5.30 9.56
C THR A 90 11.67 4.60 8.60
N LEU A 91 11.59 3.27 8.45
CA LEU A 91 12.55 2.51 7.63
C LEU A 91 12.11 2.30 6.17
N GLY A 92 10.95 2.85 5.78
CA GLY A 92 10.50 2.86 4.39
C GLY A 92 10.26 1.47 3.79
N MET A 93 9.98 0.46 4.62
CA MET A 93 9.77 -0.91 4.13
C MET A 93 8.77 -1.71 4.94
N SER A 94 8.15 -2.67 4.28
CA SER A 94 7.24 -3.63 4.90
C SER A 94 7.23 -4.95 4.13
N LEU A 95 6.62 -5.98 4.72
CA LEU A 95 6.49 -7.29 4.08
C LEU A 95 5.03 -7.78 4.15
N VAL A 96 4.73 -8.81 3.37
CA VAL A 96 3.52 -9.62 3.50
C VAL A 96 3.87 -11.10 3.25
N ARG A 97 3.25 -11.99 4.00
CA ARG A 97 3.17 -13.41 3.62
C ARG A 97 1.79 -13.67 3.03
N ALA A 98 1.74 -14.21 1.82
CA ALA A 98 0.52 -14.58 1.13
C ALA A 98 0.50 -16.08 0.87
N ASP A 99 -0.50 -16.78 1.40
CA ASP A 99 -0.69 -18.23 1.23
C ASP A 99 -1.97 -18.51 0.44
N PHE A 100 -1.92 -19.51 -0.43
CA PHE A 100 -2.99 -19.86 -1.36
C PHE A 100 -3.24 -21.37 -1.31
N GLU A 101 -4.49 -21.79 -1.10
CA GLU A 101 -4.89 -23.16 -1.42
C GLU A 101 -4.96 -23.35 -2.95
N ALA A 102 -5.14 -24.58 -3.43
CA ALA A 102 -5.33 -24.84 -4.86
C ALA A 102 -6.55 -24.06 -5.40
N GLY A 103 -6.33 -23.28 -6.47
CA GLY A 103 -7.32 -22.37 -7.04
C GLY A 103 -7.59 -21.10 -6.21
N GLY A 104 -6.83 -20.86 -5.13
CA GLY A 104 -6.92 -19.64 -4.33
C GLY A 104 -6.49 -18.40 -5.12
N ILE A 105 -7.12 -17.26 -4.82
CA ILE A 105 -6.94 -16.01 -5.58
C ILE A 105 -6.63 -14.88 -4.60
N ASN A 106 -5.55 -14.14 -4.88
CA ASN A 106 -5.40 -12.78 -4.41
C ASN A 106 -6.00 -11.88 -5.48
N VAL A 107 -7.17 -11.34 -5.17
CA VAL A 107 -8.01 -10.61 -6.13
C VAL A 107 -7.27 -9.44 -6.77
N PRO A 108 -7.68 -8.95 -7.95
CA PRO A 108 -7.05 -7.77 -8.53
C PRO A 108 -7.02 -6.60 -7.53
N HIS A 109 -5.83 -6.07 -7.27
CA HIS A 109 -5.58 -5.01 -6.30
C HIS A 109 -4.39 -4.16 -6.69
N TYR A 110 -4.15 -3.06 -5.98
CA TYR A 110 -2.94 -2.26 -6.11
C TYR A 110 -2.51 -1.66 -4.78
N HIS A 111 -1.23 -1.28 -4.72
CA HIS A 111 -0.62 -0.60 -3.58
C HIS A 111 -0.39 0.87 -3.94
N PRO A 112 -1.17 1.82 -3.39
CA PRO A 112 -1.09 3.23 -3.77
C PRO A 112 0.25 3.88 -3.40
N ARG A 113 0.96 3.34 -2.40
CA ARG A 113 2.16 3.96 -1.83
C ARG A 113 3.43 3.13 -1.97
N ALA A 114 3.37 1.96 -2.61
CA ALA A 114 4.55 1.10 -2.75
C ALA A 114 4.59 0.32 -4.05
N THR A 115 5.82 0.12 -4.55
CA THR A 115 6.19 -1.00 -5.43
C THR A 115 6.28 -2.25 -4.58
N GLU A 116 5.84 -3.39 -5.13
CA GLU A 116 6.00 -4.70 -4.51
C GLU A 116 7.01 -5.54 -5.28
N VAL A 117 7.83 -6.29 -4.55
CA VAL A 117 8.63 -7.39 -5.07
C VAL A 117 8.16 -8.67 -4.39
N ALA A 118 7.67 -9.63 -5.17
CA ALA A 118 7.10 -10.88 -4.70
C ALA A 118 8.02 -12.05 -5.02
N TYR A 119 8.49 -12.76 -4.00
CA TYR A 119 9.25 -13.99 -4.11
C TYR A 119 8.35 -15.21 -3.85
N VAL A 120 8.35 -16.18 -4.77
CA VAL A 120 7.58 -17.42 -4.60
C VAL A 120 8.35 -18.40 -3.72
N LEU A 121 7.85 -18.61 -2.50
CA LEU A 121 8.43 -19.55 -1.55
C LEU A 121 8.10 -21.00 -1.91
N GLN A 122 6.90 -21.27 -2.42
CA GLN A 122 6.46 -22.58 -2.91
C GLN A 122 5.25 -22.47 -3.84
N GLY A 123 5.00 -23.52 -4.64
CA GLY A 123 3.83 -23.67 -5.50
C GLY A 123 3.99 -23.04 -6.89
N LYS A 124 2.86 -22.86 -7.59
CA LYS A 124 2.77 -22.30 -8.94
C LYS A 124 1.65 -21.27 -9.02
N LEU A 125 1.98 -20.06 -9.43
CA LEU A 125 1.04 -18.94 -9.44
C LEU A 125 0.96 -18.33 -10.83
N TYR A 126 -0.25 -18.26 -11.39
CA TYR A 126 -0.50 -17.31 -12.47
C TYR A 126 -0.52 -15.91 -11.87
N SER A 127 0.50 -15.11 -12.18
CA SER A 127 0.70 -13.79 -11.60
C SER A 127 0.95 -12.76 -12.69
N GLY A 128 0.43 -11.55 -12.49
CA GLY A 128 0.59 -10.49 -13.46
C GLY A 128 0.13 -9.12 -12.99
N PHE A 129 0.49 -8.10 -13.77
CA PHE A 129 0.00 -6.74 -13.63
C PHE A 129 -0.47 -6.16 -14.97
N VAL A 130 -1.19 -5.05 -14.89
CA VAL A 130 -1.70 -4.30 -16.04
C VAL A 130 -1.07 -2.91 -16.05
N ASP A 131 -0.47 -2.51 -17.17
CA ASP A 131 0.10 -1.17 -17.33
C ASP A 131 -0.96 -0.12 -17.72
N THR A 132 -0.54 1.14 -17.84
CA THR A 132 -1.42 2.27 -18.18
C THR A 132 -1.91 2.26 -19.63
N GLN A 133 -1.42 1.36 -20.48
CA GLN A 133 -1.91 1.10 -21.83
C GLN A 133 -2.86 -0.11 -21.87
N ASN A 134 -3.26 -0.64 -20.71
CA ASN A 134 -4.03 -1.87 -20.56
C ASN A 134 -3.31 -3.13 -21.07
N LYS A 135 -1.98 -3.10 -21.21
CA LYS A 135 -1.21 -4.28 -21.56
C LYS A 135 -1.02 -5.15 -20.33
N VAL A 136 -1.33 -6.44 -20.47
CA VAL A 136 -1.14 -7.44 -19.42
C VAL A 136 0.26 -8.03 -19.50
N PHE A 137 0.97 -8.00 -18.38
CA PHE A 137 2.23 -8.70 -18.18
C PHE A 137 2.01 -9.81 -17.16
N ALA A 138 1.84 -11.05 -17.64
CA ALA A 138 1.55 -12.19 -16.78
C ALA A 138 2.23 -13.47 -17.27
N LYS A 139 2.63 -14.31 -16.31
CA LYS A 139 3.08 -15.69 -16.56
C LYS A 139 2.73 -16.56 -15.35
N VAL A 140 2.84 -17.87 -15.51
CA VAL A 140 2.96 -18.76 -14.36
C VAL A 140 4.38 -18.61 -13.80
N ILE A 141 4.48 -18.21 -12.54
CA ILE A 141 5.71 -18.16 -11.76
C ILE A 141 5.76 -19.31 -10.75
N GLU A 142 6.95 -19.85 -10.51
CA GLU A 142 7.16 -21.01 -9.63
C GLU A 142 8.18 -20.71 -8.52
N LYS A 143 8.35 -21.66 -7.59
CA LYS A 143 9.29 -21.55 -6.48
C LYS A 143 10.66 -21.00 -6.90
N GLY A 144 11.12 -19.98 -6.19
CA GLY A 144 12.43 -19.34 -6.42
C GLY A 144 12.39 -18.18 -7.40
N GLU A 145 11.30 -18.00 -8.16
CA GLU A 145 11.15 -16.86 -9.04
C GLU A 145 10.64 -15.61 -8.30
N ILE A 146 10.96 -14.45 -8.87
CA ILE A 146 10.58 -13.13 -8.35
C ILE A 146 9.78 -12.40 -9.43
N MET A 147 8.72 -11.71 -9.02
CA MET A 147 7.99 -10.77 -9.87
C MET A 147 7.90 -9.40 -9.20
N VAL A 148 8.08 -8.34 -9.98
CA VAL A 148 7.92 -6.95 -9.51
C VAL A 148 6.57 -6.41 -9.97
N PHE A 149 5.88 -5.70 -9.07
CA PHE A 149 4.65 -4.96 -9.35
C PHE A 149 4.91 -3.47 -9.12
N PRO A 150 4.97 -2.66 -10.19
CA PRO A 150 5.22 -1.23 -10.06
C PRO A 150 4.13 -0.54 -9.23
N ARG A 151 4.55 0.48 -8.46
CA ARG A 151 3.66 1.25 -7.58
C ARG A 151 2.38 1.68 -8.27
N GLY A 152 1.25 1.43 -7.61
CA GLY A 152 -0.07 1.84 -8.05
C GLY A 152 -0.64 1.05 -9.23
N LEU A 153 0.10 0.10 -9.82
CA LEU A 153 -0.43 -0.72 -10.91
C LEU A 153 -1.28 -1.88 -10.38
N LEU A 154 -2.39 -2.12 -11.09
CA LEU A 154 -3.27 -3.25 -10.86
C LEU A 154 -2.51 -4.55 -11.08
N HIS A 155 -2.56 -5.45 -10.11
CA HIS A 155 -1.95 -6.76 -10.21
C HIS A 155 -2.77 -7.83 -9.46
N PHE A 156 -2.43 -9.10 -9.71
CA PHE A 156 -3.21 -10.25 -9.25
C PHE A 156 -2.33 -11.51 -9.16
N GLN A 157 -2.82 -12.49 -8.38
CA GLN A 157 -2.24 -13.82 -8.30
C GLN A 157 -3.35 -14.88 -8.18
N MET A 158 -3.17 -16.02 -8.86
CA MET A 158 -4.01 -17.21 -8.70
C MET A 158 -3.12 -18.45 -8.60
N ASN A 159 -3.36 -19.30 -7.60
CA ASN A 159 -2.71 -20.60 -7.54
C ASN A 159 -3.31 -21.53 -8.60
N VAL A 160 -2.50 -21.86 -9.60
CA VAL A 160 -2.86 -22.74 -10.73
C VAL A 160 -2.29 -24.15 -10.58
N GLY A 161 -1.56 -24.42 -9.49
CA GLY A 161 -1.11 -25.75 -9.15
C GLY A 161 -2.12 -26.52 -8.30
N ASP A 162 -1.86 -27.81 -8.13
CA ASP A 162 -2.69 -28.72 -7.34
C ASP A 162 -2.31 -28.74 -5.84
N SER A 163 -1.27 -28.00 -5.46
CA SER A 163 -0.74 -27.91 -4.09
C SER A 163 -0.76 -26.48 -3.56
N PRO A 164 -0.68 -26.26 -2.24
CA PRO A 164 -0.59 -24.90 -1.68
C PRO A 164 0.60 -24.10 -2.22
N ALA A 165 0.38 -22.82 -2.46
CA ALA A 165 1.42 -21.87 -2.87
C ALA A 165 1.62 -20.79 -1.80
N THR A 166 2.84 -20.25 -1.70
CA THR A 166 3.18 -19.18 -0.76
C THR A 166 4.08 -18.16 -1.44
N VAL A 167 3.80 -16.88 -1.20
CA VAL A 167 4.60 -15.74 -1.63
C VAL A 167 5.03 -14.93 -0.42
N ILE A 168 6.26 -14.43 -0.45
CA ILE A 168 6.72 -13.35 0.41
C ILE A 168 6.83 -12.09 -0.44
N GLY A 169 6.00 -11.10 -0.17
CA GLY A 169 6.06 -9.78 -0.79
C GLY A 169 6.85 -8.81 0.10
N SER A 170 7.64 -7.95 -0.52
CA SER A 170 8.32 -6.82 0.13
C SER A 170 7.94 -5.52 -0.56
N PHE A 171 7.78 -4.46 0.21
CA PHE A 171 7.34 -3.15 -0.26
C PHE A 171 8.36 -2.07 0.10
N ASP A 172 8.52 -1.08 -0.77
CA ASP A 172 9.30 0.15 -0.54
C ASP A 172 8.51 1.22 0.24
N SER A 173 7.66 0.78 1.18
CA SER A 173 6.98 1.63 2.14
C SER A 173 6.66 0.83 3.40
N GLN A 174 6.74 1.48 4.56
CA GLN A 174 6.30 0.95 5.85
C GLN A 174 4.77 0.76 5.91
N ASN A 175 4.03 1.42 5.01
CA ASN A 175 2.59 1.33 4.87
C ASN A 175 2.18 1.42 3.38
N PRO A 176 2.27 0.31 2.62
CA PRO A 176 1.96 0.30 1.20
C PRO A 176 0.50 0.66 0.90
N GLY A 177 -0.41 0.36 1.83
CA GLY A 177 -1.85 0.36 1.60
C GLY A 177 -2.26 -0.73 0.61
N SER A 178 -3.55 -1.04 0.52
CA SER A 178 -4.05 -2.00 -0.47
C SER A 178 -5.47 -1.64 -0.84
N VAL A 179 -5.74 -1.55 -2.14
CA VAL A 179 -7.10 -1.36 -2.67
C VAL A 179 -7.47 -2.60 -3.46
N LYS A 180 -8.35 -3.44 -2.91
CA LYS A 180 -8.86 -4.65 -3.55
C LYS A 180 -10.03 -4.27 -4.45
N LEU A 181 -9.85 -4.34 -5.78
CA LEU A 181 -10.81 -3.77 -6.74
C LEU A 181 -12.24 -4.31 -6.58
N PRO A 182 -12.49 -5.62 -6.44
CA PRO A 182 -13.87 -6.11 -6.34
C PRO A 182 -14.62 -5.53 -5.14
N VAL A 183 -13.96 -5.43 -3.98
CA VAL A 183 -14.54 -4.87 -2.75
C VAL A 183 -14.63 -3.35 -2.84
N ALA A 184 -13.62 -2.69 -3.40
CA ALA A 184 -13.63 -1.24 -3.58
C ALA A 184 -14.75 -0.78 -4.54
N LEU A 185 -15.01 -1.53 -5.61
CA LEU A 185 -16.03 -1.16 -6.60
C LEU A 185 -17.45 -1.49 -6.13
N PHE A 186 -17.63 -2.65 -5.52
CA PHE A 186 -18.97 -3.18 -5.24
C PHE A 186 -19.30 -3.27 -3.74
N GLY A 187 -18.37 -2.94 -2.85
CA GLY A 187 -18.57 -3.00 -1.40
C GLY A 187 -18.35 -1.70 -0.65
N SER A 188 -17.90 -0.62 -1.31
CA SER A 188 -17.66 0.67 -0.64
C SER A 188 -18.85 1.64 -0.68
N GLY A 189 -20.00 1.23 -1.21
CA GLY A 189 -21.19 2.08 -1.32
C GLY A 189 -21.18 3.07 -2.50
N ILE A 190 -20.37 2.85 -3.55
CA ILE A 190 -20.47 3.63 -4.80
C ILE A 190 -21.91 3.56 -5.33
N ASP A 191 -22.42 4.70 -5.78
CA ASP A 191 -23.78 4.83 -6.29
C ASP A 191 -24.11 3.81 -7.40
N ASP A 192 -25.31 3.21 -7.33
CA ASP A 192 -25.74 2.19 -8.29
C ASP A 192 -25.86 2.75 -9.70
N GLU A 193 -26.42 3.96 -9.88
CA GLU A 193 -26.58 4.59 -11.19
C GLU A 193 -25.22 4.82 -11.86
N LEU A 194 -24.21 5.23 -11.07
CA LEU A 194 -22.84 5.35 -11.56
C LEU A 194 -22.28 4.00 -12.03
N LEU A 195 -22.42 2.94 -11.22
CA LEU A 195 -21.90 1.61 -11.56
C LEU A 195 -22.63 1.00 -12.77
N GLU A 196 -23.95 1.18 -12.87
CA GLU A 196 -24.74 0.76 -14.03
C GLU A 196 -24.22 1.40 -15.31
N LYS A 197 -24.01 2.73 -15.30
CA LYS A 197 -23.49 3.47 -16.46
C LYS A 197 -22.03 3.12 -16.78
N ALA A 198 -21.19 2.95 -15.77
CA ALA A 198 -19.77 2.66 -15.96
C ALA A 198 -19.52 1.26 -16.53
N PHE A 199 -20.31 0.26 -16.10
CA PHE A 199 -20.15 -1.13 -16.54
C PHE A 199 -21.11 -1.52 -17.69
N GLY A 200 -22.09 -0.68 -18.02
CA GLY A 200 -23.13 -1.01 -19.01
C GLY A 200 -24.05 -2.16 -18.54
N LEU A 201 -24.22 -2.29 -17.22
CA LEU A 201 -24.99 -3.37 -16.59
C LEU A 201 -26.32 -2.85 -16.06
N LYS A 202 -27.30 -3.74 -15.92
CA LYS A 202 -28.59 -3.42 -15.29
C LYS A 202 -28.46 -3.43 -13.76
N GLY A 203 -29.32 -2.70 -13.06
CA GLY A 203 -29.33 -2.67 -11.60
C GLY A 203 -29.32 -4.05 -10.93
N LYS A 204 -30.09 -5.02 -11.44
CA LYS A 204 -30.08 -6.40 -10.91
C LYS A 204 -28.70 -7.07 -10.98
N GLU A 205 -27.91 -6.78 -12.00
CA GLU A 205 -26.56 -7.31 -12.19
C GLU A 205 -25.58 -6.62 -11.22
N ILE A 206 -25.69 -5.30 -11.06
CA ILE A 206 -24.93 -4.54 -10.06
C ILE A 206 -25.26 -5.00 -8.65
N SER A 207 -26.53 -5.14 -8.29
CA SER A 207 -26.95 -5.65 -6.98
C SER A 207 -26.40 -7.06 -6.71
N LYS A 208 -26.28 -7.91 -7.73
CA LYS A 208 -25.67 -9.24 -7.57
C LYS A 208 -24.17 -9.16 -7.28
N LEU A 209 -23.45 -8.24 -7.93
CA LEU A 209 -22.03 -7.99 -7.64
C LEU A 209 -21.85 -7.39 -6.25
N LYS A 210 -22.66 -6.40 -5.88
CA LYS A 210 -22.67 -5.81 -4.53
C LYS A 210 -22.99 -6.84 -3.46
N LYS A 211 -23.97 -7.71 -3.64
CA LYS A 211 -24.25 -8.79 -2.67
C LYS A 211 -23.07 -9.76 -2.50
N ARG A 212 -22.27 -9.97 -3.56
CA ARG A 212 -21.13 -10.90 -3.52
C ARG A 212 -19.89 -10.29 -2.83
N PHE A 213 -19.67 -9.00 -2.97
CA PHE A 213 -18.44 -8.32 -2.53
C PHE A 213 -18.66 -7.24 -1.47
N GLY A 214 -19.90 -6.88 -1.20
CA GLY A 214 -20.29 -5.94 -0.18
C GLY A 214 -20.14 -6.53 1.20
N ILE A 215 -19.78 -5.65 2.13
CA ILE A 215 -19.97 -5.91 3.55
C ILE A 215 -21.47 -5.77 3.75
N GLU A 216 -22.15 -6.82 4.21
CA GLU A 216 -23.55 -6.68 4.64
C GLU A 216 -23.54 -5.63 5.77
N ASN A 217 -24.16 -4.47 5.51
CA ASN A 217 -24.50 -3.58 6.60
C ASN A 217 -25.55 -4.33 7.41
N GLU A 218 -25.19 -4.77 8.62
CA GLU A 218 -26.20 -5.13 9.62
C GLU A 218 -26.94 -3.83 9.95
N ASP A 219 -28.15 -3.68 9.40
CA ASP A 219 -29.17 -2.74 9.86
C ASP A 219 -29.70 -3.16 11.24
#